data_AF-A0A7L3LKF9-F1
#
_entry.id   AF-A0A7L3LKF9-F1
#
_cell.length_a   1.000
_cell.length_b   1.000
_cell.length_c   1.000
_cell.angle_alpha   90.00
_cell.angle_beta   90.00
_cell.angle_gamma   90.00
#
_symmetry.space_group_name_H-M   'P 1'
#
loop_
_entity.id
_entity.type
_entity.pdbx_description
1 polymer ?
#
loop_
_entity_poly.entity_id
_entity_poly.type
_entity_poly.pdbx_seq_one_letter_code
_entity_poly.pdbx_strand_id
1 'polypeptide(L)'
;ALYVVNVERNGKIIYTWKGNERNTHIGLYDLQTKQNEHLYMFERDLHIISCSVNNERTLLAVSFCQYKEEERVSQLLQSASKYLTLLIEIHPINNVRVLKAVDSSVRVQFLYPVEGRNSSPGSRLLLVSEDKYVEQFDIHVVAEEEHKVVIQNSGQLPRARVADDLIWAQWDMMEQRLFYIIPKETRSTLKCVQFYPDENFNSILESHLDISVNNAQLKLVNFGYDSWEDQEVASNSLNLQVFTSEAGGLCMCHSLPSDTPGEIRYSMYFLHKGYNKTFTVSLERTETHQLKEVAFMNLDYYVAAYLPGRFLHLLNVEHPDMLCYSFFLTGEDARVDMLQNCFIRSPIPSTVLDCHVGSLYTVTISASAVLQLLHSSKRDSERLAALHCALLHFHHTQDLEKQIIWWISENLSMYHSFDPIQEFIIASLYCRTCPETHNLDKLLPYTSLLDWIGVIPGVTCATDIISLPVLE
;
A
#
# COMPACT_ATOMS: atom_id res chain seq x y z
N ALA A 1 -17.00 20.84 2.18
CA ALA A 1 -16.62 19.43 2.03
C ALA A 1 -15.23 19.22 2.62
N LEU A 2 -14.98 18.05 3.21
CA LEU A 2 -13.71 17.65 3.80
C LEU A 2 -13.04 16.66 2.85
N TYR A 3 -11.75 16.83 2.58
CA TYR A 3 -10.98 15.98 1.67
C TYR A 3 -9.70 15.51 2.35
N VAL A 4 -9.48 14.20 2.38
CA VAL A 4 -8.20 13.62 2.80
C VAL A 4 -7.16 13.91 1.72
N VAL A 5 -5.98 14.39 2.13
CA VAL A 5 -4.90 14.75 1.20
C VAL A 5 -3.72 13.80 1.35
N ASN A 6 -3.39 13.38 2.57
CA ASN A 6 -2.30 12.47 2.83
C ASN A 6 -2.48 11.71 4.15
N VAL A 7 -1.73 10.64 4.33
CA VAL A 7 -1.54 9.96 5.61
C VAL A 7 -0.04 10.05 5.93
N GLU A 8 0.32 10.34 7.17
CA GLU A 8 1.71 10.41 7.62
C GLU A 8 2.19 9.10 8.25
N ARG A 9 3.52 8.93 8.40
CA ARG A 9 4.14 7.69 8.91
C ARG A 9 3.56 7.23 10.26
N ASN A 10 3.16 8.16 11.11
CA ASN A 10 2.54 7.89 12.41
C ASN A 10 1.02 7.58 12.33
N GLY A 11 0.49 7.37 11.12
CA GLY A 11 -0.93 7.10 10.87
C GLY A 11 -1.83 8.33 10.96
N LYS A 12 -1.29 9.54 11.19
CA LYS A 12 -2.10 10.76 11.23
C LYS A 12 -2.57 11.14 9.83
N ILE A 13 -3.81 11.59 9.74
CA ILE A 13 -4.44 11.92 8.47
C ILE A 13 -4.39 13.43 8.27
N ILE A 14 -3.82 13.87 7.15
CA ILE A 14 -3.90 15.26 6.72
C ILE A 14 -5.14 15.42 5.85
N TYR A 15 -5.98 16.38 6.21
CA TYR A 15 -7.20 16.69 5.49
C TYR A 15 -7.36 18.18 5.28
N THR A 16 -8.22 18.54 4.34
CA THR A 16 -8.55 19.92 4.02
C THR A 16 -10.05 20.14 4.11
N TRP A 17 -10.45 21.37 4.45
CA TRP A 17 -11.84 21.78 4.37
C TRP A 17 -11.97 23.22 3.94
N LYS A 18 -13.14 23.55 3.41
CA LYS A 18 -13.49 24.93 3.01
C LYS A 18 -14.22 25.62 4.16
N GLY A 19 -13.73 26.80 4.55
CA GLY A 19 -14.38 27.67 5.51
C GLY A 19 -15.49 28.52 4.87
N ASN A 20 -16.21 29.28 5.69
CA ASN A 20 -17.36 30.09 5.27
C ASN A 20 -16.98 31.20 4.25
N GLU A 21 -15.74 31.67 4.29
CA GLU A 21 -15.21 32.75 3.44
C GLU A 21 -14.50 32.23 2.18
N ARG A 22 -14.72 30.97 1.79
CA ARG A 22 -13.96 30.25 0.74
C ARG A 22 -12.46 30.10 1.06
N ASN A 23 -12.07 30.26 2.32
CA ASN A 23 -10.72 29.95 2.80
C ASN A 23 -10.48 28.44 2.79
N THR A 24 -9.26 28.03 2.52
CA THR A 24 -8.85 26.62 2.53
C THR A 24 -8.04 26.34 3.79
N HIS A 25 -8.55 25.46 4.64
CA HIS A 25 -7.89 25.06 5.87
C HIS A 25 -7.24 23.70 5.70
N ILE A 26 -6.12 23.50 6.39
CA ILE A 26 -5.39 22.24 6.50
C ILE A 26 -5.42 21.80 7.96
N GLY A 27 -5.81 20.56 8.19
CA GLY A 27 -5.85 19.95 9.51
C GLY A 27 -5.14 18.62 9.55
N LEU A 28 -4.82 18.21 10.77
CA LEU A 28 -4.21 16.94 11.11
C LEU A 28 -5.14 16.21 12.07
N TYR A 29 -5.54 15.00 11.70
CA TYR A 29 -6.36 14.14 12.55
C TYR A 29 -5.51 13.00 13.10
N ASP A 30 -5.58 12.81 14.40
CA ASP A 30 -4.92 11.72 15.11
C ASP A 30 -5.94 10.59 15.37
N LEU A 31 -5.72 9.43 14.75
CA LEU A 31 -6.61 8.27 14.87
C LEU A 31 -6.64 7.69 16.29
N GLN A 32 -5.54 7.77 17.02
CA GLN A 32 -5.42 7.17 18.35
C GLN A 32 -6.11 8.04 19.40
N THR A 33 -5.85 9.34 19.37
CA THR A 33 -6.41 10.29 20.35
C THR A 33 -7.77 10.83 19.94
N LYS A 34 -8.17 10.63 18.67
CA LYS A 34 -9.37 11.21 18.04
C LYS A 34 -9.42 12.73 18.10
N GLN A 35 -8.26 13.38 18.12
CA GLN A 35 -8.14 14.83 18.18
C GLN A 35 -7.88 15.43 16.79
N ASN A 36 -8.42 16.63 16.58
CA ASN A 36 -8.18 17.43 15.39
C ASN A 36 -7.28 18.60 15.76
N GLU A 37 -6.27 18.84 14.94
CA GLU A 37 -5.34 19.95 15.04
C GLU A 37 -5.42 20.77 13.75
N HIS A 38 -5.52 22.09 13.87
CA HIS A 38 -5.47 23.00 12.72
C HIS A 38 -4.02 23.39 12.45
N LEU A 39 -3.52 23.09 11.25
CA LEU A 39 -2.13 23.34 10.87
C LEU A 39 -1.93 24.70 10.20
N TYR A 40 -2.74 25.01 9.18
CA TYR A 40 -2.58 26.22 8.39
C TYR A 40 -3.86 26.62 7.64
N MET A 41 -3.98 27.91 7.33
CA MET A 41 -5.10 28.48 6.57
C MET A 41 -4.59 29.30 5.39
N PHE A 42 -5.14 29.05 4.20
CA PHE A 42 -5.02 29.93 3.06
C PHE A 42 -6.27 30.81 2.94
N GLU A 43 -6.07 32.12 2.83
CA GLU A 43 -7.11 33.12 2.52
C GLU A 43 -7.54 33.08 1.04
N ARG A 44 -7.49 31.89 0.44
CA ARG A 44 -7.88 31.61 -0.93
C ARG A 44 -8.48 30.23 -1.00
N ASP A 45 -9.32 30.07 -2.00
CA ASP A 45 -9.93 28.81 -2.36
C ASP A 45 -8.98 28.04 -3.27
N LEU A 46 -8.14 27.20 -2.67
CA LEU A 46 -7.10 26.43 -3.34
C LEU A 46 -7.49 24.96 -3.44
N HIS A 47 -7.20 24.33 -4.57
CA HIS A 47 -7.30 22.89 -4.70
C HIS A 47 -5.95 22.26 -4.32
N ILE A 48 -5.86 21.78 -3.08
CA ILE A 48 -4.65 21.14 -2.55
C ILE A 48 -4.57 19.71 -3.08
N ILE A 49 -3.43 19.39 -3.68
CA ILE A 49 -3.16 18.14 -4.37
C ILE A 49 -2.34 17.20 -3.47
N SER A 50 -1.39 17.76 -2.72
CA SER A 50 -0.53 16.99 -1.83
C SER A 50 -0.07 17.87 -0.69
N CYS A 51 0.07 17.27 0.48
CA CYS A 51 0.43 17.96 1.71
C CYS A 51 1.14 16.99 2.65
N SER A 52 2.20 17.45 3.28
CA SER A 52 2.90 16.68 4.31
C SER A 52 3.44 17.60 5.41
N VAL A 53 3.50 17.10 6.63
CA VAL A 53 4.03 17.80 7.82
C VAL A 53 5.25 17.07 8.35
N ASN A 54 6.28 17.80 8.80
CA ASN A 54 7.44 17.18 9.40
C ASN A 54 7.13 16.58 10.78
N ASN A 55 8.04 15.73 11.26
CA ASN A 55 7.92 15.05 12.55
C ASN A 55 7.71 16.02 13.73
N GLU A 56 8.42 17.15 13.73
CA GLU A 56 8.38 18.16 14.78
C GLU A 56 7.15 19.09 14.68
N ARG A 57 6.34 18.98 13.61
CA ARG A 57 5.18 19.84 13.32
C ARG A 57 5.51 21.34 13.22
N THR A 58 6.68 21.65 12.72
CA THR A 58 7.18 23.02 12.53
C THR A 58 7.15 23.44 11.07
N LEU A 59 7.16 22.48 10.13
CA LEU A 59 7.18 22.71 8.69
C LEU A 59 6.01 21.99 8.01
N LEU A 60 5.42 22.68 7.03
CA LEU A 60 4.35 22.18 6.18
C LEU A 60 4.75 22.32 4.72
N ALA A 61 4.75 21.22 3.97
CA ALA A 61 4.94 21.21 2.54
C ALA A 61 3.57 21.07 1.87
N VAL A 62 3.21 21.98 0.96
CA VAL A 62 1.89 22.01 0.30
C VAL A 62 2.07 22.18 -1.19
N SER A 63 1.38 21.35 -1.97
CA SER A 63 1.28 21.45 -3.43
C SER A 63 -0.18 21.65 -3.84
N PHE A 64 -0.46 22.65 -4.67
CA PHE A 64 -1.83 22.99 -5.08
C PHE A 64 -1.92 23.52 -6.52
N CYS A 65 -3.11 23.40 -7.11
CA CYS A 65 -3.45 23.95 -8.42
C CYS A 65 -3.88 25.42 -8.28
N GLN A 66 -3.39 26.28 -9.18
CA GLN A 66 -3.71 27.72 -9.16
C GLN A 66 -5.02 28.09 -9.89
N TYR A 67 -5.61 27.21 -10.71
CA TYR A 67 -6.74 27.57 -11.57
C TYR A 67 -8.11 27.54 -10.88
N LYS A 68 -8.96 28.51 -11.25
CA LYS A 68 -10.42 28.48 -11.09
C LYS A 68 -11.14 28.56 -12.43
N GLU A 69 -12.26 27.84 -12.50
CA GLU A 69 -13.11 27.68 -13.67
C GLU A 69 -13.75 29.01 -14.20
N GLU A 70 -13.73 30.08 -13.40
CA GLU A 70 -14.30 31.39 -13.76
C GLU A 70 -13.40 32.25 -14.68
N GLU A 71 -12.15 31.86 -14.94
CA GLU A 71 -11.20 32.63 -15.76
C GLU A 71 -11.00 32.09 -17.19
N ARG A 72 -11.90 31.24 -17.71
CA ARG A 72 -11.80 30.66 -19.07
C ARG A 72 -11.79 31.69 -20.21
N VAL A 73 -12.16 32.96 -19.97
CA VAL A 73 -12.38 33.94 -21.05
C VAL A 73 -11.31 35.05 -21.09
N SER A 74 -10.49 35.22 -20.04
CA SER A 74 -9.69 36.46 -19.88
C SER A 74 -8.16 36.30 -19.93
N GLN A 75 -7.60 35.09 -20.09
CA GLN A 75 -6.15 34.87 -19.87
C GLN A 75 -5.42 34.16 -21.02
N LEU A 76 -5.60 34.61 -22.26
CA LEU A 76 -4.67 34.29 -23.36
C LEU A 76 -3.25 34.90 -23.15
N LEU A 77 -2.97 35.56 -22.02
CA LEU A 77 -1.79 36.41 -21.81
C LEU A 77 -1.13 36.34 -20.42
N GLN A 78 -1.33 35.28 -19.61
CA GLN A 78 -0.57 35.12 -18.36
C GLN A 78 0.22 33.80 -18.32
N SER A 79 1.55 33.92 -18.42
CA SER A 79 2.55 32.87 -18.25
C SER A 79 2.72 32.46 -16.78
N ALA A 80 1.63 32.14 -16.08
CA ALA A 80 1.68 31.66 -14.70
C ALA A 80 1.69 30.13 -14.69
N SER A 81 2.57 29.53 -13.88
CA SER A 81 2.67 28.08 -13.70
C SER A 81 1.39 27.49 -13.13
N LYS A 82 0.92 26.36 -13.67
CA LYS A 82 -0.32 25.70 -13.23
C LYS A 82 -0.32 25.26 -11.76
N TYR A 83 0.80 24.73 -11.30
CA TYR A 83 0.96 24.14 -9.98
C TYR A 83 2.06 24.86 -9.19
N LEU A 84 1.82 25.03 -7.90
CA LEU A 84 2.76 25.64 -6.97
C LEU A 84 2.99 24.72 -5.77
N THR A 85 4.26 24.52 -5.45
CA THR A 85 4.70 23.78 -4.27
C THR A 85 5.40 24.73 -3.31
N LEU A 86 4.89 24.80 -2.08
CA LEU A 86 5.35 25.69 -1.02
C LEU A 86 5.92 24.88 0.15
N LEU A 87 6.88 25.48 0.84
CA LEU A 87 7.36 25.09 2.16
C LEU A 87 7.06 26.22 3.14
N ILE A 88 6.33 25.92 4.20
CA ILE A 88 5.76 26.89 5.13
C ILE A 88 6.25 26.57 6.54
N GLU A 89 6.79 27.56 7.24
CA GLU A 89 7.01 27.50 8.68
C GLU A 89 5.66 27.72 9.37
N ILE A 90 5.21 26.79 10.21
CA ILE A 90 3.87 26.83 10.83
C ILE A 90 3.89 27.02 12.36
N HIS A 91 5.04 26.85 13.01
CA HIS A 91 5.15 27.00 14.46
C HIS A 91 6.44 27.75 14.88
N PRO A 92 6.42 29.09 14.95
CA PRO A 92 5.32 30.00 14.55
C PRO A 92 5.22 30.17 13.02
N ILE A 93 4.08 30.68 12.55
CA ILE A 93 3.95 31.09 11.14
C ILE A 93 4.87 32.28 10.88
N ASN A 94 5.86 32.08 10.03
CA ASN A 94 6.90 33.08 9.82
C ASN A 94 7.26 33.25 8.34
N ASN A 95 7.69 32.17 7.68
CA ASN A 95 8.15 32.22 6.29
C ASN A 95 7.43 31.23 5.37
N VAL A 96 7.27 31.62 4.11
CA VAL A 96 6.75 30.80 3.02
C VAL A 96 7.76 30.82 1.89
N ARG A 97 8.32 29.66 1.55
CA ARG A 97 9.25 29.49 0.43
C ARG A 97 8.58 28.75 -0.71
N VAL A 98 8.79 29.22 -1.94
CA VAL A 98 8.39 28.49 -3.15
C VAL A 98 9.46 27.44 -3.46
N LEU A 99 9.09 26.16 -3.45
CA LEU A 99 9.97 25.06 -3.84
C LEU A 99 9.95 24.82 -5.36
N LYS A 100 8.75 24.82 -5.95
CA LYS A 100 8.54 24.62 -7.40
C LYS A 100 7.33 25.43 -7.87
N ALA A 101 7.44 25.96 -9.09
CA ALA A 101 6.35 26.52 -9.86
C ALA A 101 6.43 25.89 -11.26
N VAL A 102 5.51 24.97 -11.56
CA VAL A 102 5.59 24.08 -12.74
C VAL A 102 4.21 23.84 -13.33
N ASP A 103 4.16 23.31 -14.55
CA ASP A 103 2.90 22.99 -15.24
C ASP A 103 2.43 21.55 -15.03
N SER A 104 3.24 20.72 -14.37
CA SER A 104 2.99 19.33 -14.00
C SER A 104 2.66 19.20 -12.51
N SER A 105 1.87 18.19 -12.12
CA SER A 105 1.51 18.04 -10.72
C SER A 105 2.70 17.51 -9.90
N VAL A 106 2.79 17.96 -8.64
CA VAL A 106 3.89 17.64 -7.74
C VAL A 106 3.33 17.09 -6.43
N ARG A 107 3.82 15.93 -6.00
CA ARG A 107 3.54 15.34 -4.68
C ARG A 107 4.70 15.58 -3.73
N VAL A 108 4.39 15.71 -2.44
CA VAL A 108 5.37 16.02 -1.38
C VAL A 108 5.20 15.10 -0.19
N GLN A 109 6.32 14.65 0.39
CA GLN A 109 6.31 13.76 1.55
C GLN A 109 7.54 13.99 2.44
N PHE A 110 7.33 14.31 3.72
CA PHE A 110 8.44 14.41 4.67
C PHE A 110 8.98 13.04 5.06
N LEU A 111 10.30 12.99 5.25
CA LEU A 111 10.99 11.86 5.85
C LEU A 111 11.04 12.04 7.37
N TYR A 112 10.78 10.96 8.10
CA TYR A 112 10.75 10.91 9.55
C TYR A 112 12.07 10.35 10.08
N PRO A 113 12.72 11.00 11.06
CA PRO A 113 13.90 10.43 11.71
C PRO A 113 13.55 9.17 12.52
N VAL A 114 14.56 8.43 12.96
CA VAL A 114 14.37 7.31 13.90
C VAL A 114 14.22 7.85 15.32
N GLU A 115 13.20 7.36 16.02
CA GLU A 115 12.92 7.71 17.40
C GLU A 115 14.14 7.44 18.30
N GLY A 116 14.46 8.40 19.18
CA GLY A 116 15.51 8.24 20.20
C GLY A 116 16.92 8.68 19.80
N ARG A 117 17.14 9.15 18.57
CA ARG A 117 18.36 9.92 18.25
C ARG A 117 18.02 11.40 18.20
N ASN A 118 18.73 12.20 18.98
CA ASN A 118 18.80 13.65 18.80
C ASN A 118 19.57 13.92 17.49
N SER A 119 18.97 13.62 16.34
CA SER A 119 19.50 14.09 15.06
C SER A 119 19.40 15.61 15.03
N SER A 120 20.36 16.24 14.34
CA SER A 120 20.34 17.65 13.98
C SER A 120 18.94 18.12 13.57
N PRO A 121 18.62 19.42 13.75
CA PRO A 121 17.33 20.00 13.38
C PRO A 121 17.14 20.12 11.85
N GLY A 122 17.47 19.06 11.10
CA GLY A 122 17.26 18.94 9.68
C GLY A 122 16.00 18.12 9.39
N SER A 123 15.09 18.67 8.60
CA SER A 123 13.97 17.94 8.01
C SER A 123 14.30 17.62 6.55
N ARG A 124 13.84 16.47 6.04
CA ARG A 124 14.03 16.12 4.63
C ARG A 124 12.69 15.92 3.95
N LEU A 125 12.59 16.39 2.72
CA LEU A 125 11.36 16.39 1.96
C LEU A 125 11.57 15.71 0.61
N LEU A 126 10.78 14.69 0.32
CA LEU A 126 10.68 14.11 -1.01
C LEU A 126 9.69 14.91 -1.84
N LEU A 127 10.10 15.22 -3.07
CA LEU A 127 9.30 15.87 -4.08
C LEU A 127 9.24 14.97 -5.30
N VAL A 128 8.02 14.57 -5.68
CA VAL A 128 7.77 13.71 -6.84
C VAL A 128 7.01 14.49 -7.88
N SER A 129 7.58 14.62 -9.07
CA SER A 129 6.98 15.36 -10.18
C SER A 129 6.42 14.41 -11.23
N GLU A 130 5.25 14.76 -11.77
CA GLU A 130 4.68 14.10 -12.96
C GLU A 130 5.57 14.16 -14.20
N ASP A 131 6.57 15.06 -14.22
CA ASP A 131 7.65 15.08 -15.22
C ASP A 131 8.66 13.92 -15.02
N LYS A 132 8.24 12.84 -14.34
CA LYS A 132 8.93 11.55 -14.23
C LYS A 132 10.21 11.60 -13.41
N TYR A 133 10.20 12.34 -12.29
CA TYR A 133 11.36 12.40 -11.42
C TYR A 133 11.07 12.57 -9.94
N VAL A 134 12.06 12.20 -9.11
CA VAL A 134 12.04 12.37 -7.66
C VAL A 134 13.27 13.13 -7.19
N GLU A 135 13.06 14.13 -6.34
CA GLU A 135 14.10 14.93 -5.69
C GLU A 135 13.95 14.86 -4.17
N GLN A 136 15.07 14.84 -3.44
CA GLN A 136 15.11 15.05 -2.00
C GLN A 136 15.62 16.46 -1.71
N PHE A 137 14.93 17.20 -0.84
CA PHE A 137 15.37 18.49 -0.30
C PHE A 137 15.83 18.32 1.14
N ASP A 138 16.98 18.91 1.48
CA ASP A 138 17.52 18.91 2.84
C ASP A 138 17.27 20.29 3.47
N ILE A 139 16.31 20.32 4.41
CA ILE A 139 15.82 21.54 5.04
C ILE A 139 16.47 21.65 6.41
N HIS A 140 17.44 22.53 6.53
CA HIS A 140 18.09 22.82 7.80
C HIS A 140 17.28 23.85 8.55
N VAL A 141 16.93 23.55 9.79
CA VAL A 141 16.13 24.43 10.63
C VAL A 141 16.94 24.81 11.86
N VAL A 142 16.82 26.05 12.31
CA VAL A 142 17.53 26.56 13.48
C VAL A 142 16.50 26.96 14.52
N ALA A 143 16.72 26.55 15.76
CA ALA A 143 15.96 27.06 16.89
C ALA A 143 16.51 28.44 17.28
N GLU A 144 15.71 29.47 17.08
CA GLU A 144 15.95 30.82 17.61
C GLU A 144 15.37 30.95 19.04
N GLU A 145 15.71 32.06 19.71
CA GLU A 145 15.19 32.37 21.05
C GLU A 145 13.63 32.32 21.07
N GLU A 146 13.05 31.80 22.16
CA GLU A 146 11.59 31.61 22.36
C GLU A 146 10.93 30.43 21.60
N HIS A 147 11.62 29.31 21.37
CA HIS A 147 11.08 28.11 20.68
C HIS A 147 10.65 28.37 19.23
N LYS A 148 11.20 29.41 18.58
CA LYS A 148 10.94 29.69 17.17
C LYS A 148 11.86 28.83 16.31
N VAL A 149 11.28 28.11 15.37
CA VAL A 149 12.00 27.20 14.49
C VAL A 149 11.96 27.81 13.08
N VAL A 150 13.11 28.29 12.60
CA VAL A 150 13.24 29.05 11.34
C VAL A 150 14.14 28.30 10.36
N ILE A 151 13.74 28.25 9.09
CA ILE A 151 14.57 27.64 8.03
C ILE A 151 15.87 28.44 7.92
N GLN A 152 16.99 27.75 8.08
CA GLN A 152 18.31 28.35 7.98
C GLN A 152 18.44 29.05 6.62
N ASN A 153 18.69 30.36 6.66
CA ASN A 153 18.61 31.21 5.49
C ASN A 153 19.84 31.06 4.58
N SER A 154 19.93 29.90 3.91
CA SER A 154 20.83 29.65 2.77
C SER A 154 19.97 29.73 1.51
N GLY A 155 20.41 30.50 0.51
CA GLY A 155 19.61 30.91 -0.66
C GLY A 155 18.71 29.82 -1.26
N GLN A 156 19.29 28.92 -2.06
CA GLN A 156 18.57 27.74 -2.54
C GLN A 156 18.76 26.58 -1.57
N LEU A 157 17.68 25.89 -1.23
CA LEU A 157 17.72 24.67 -0.42
C LEU A 157 18.54 23.60 -1.15
N PRO A 158 19.46 22.89 -0.46
CA PRO A 158 20.15 21.74 -1.03
C PRO A 158 19.14 20.71 -1.54
N ARG A 159 19.40 20.18 -2.73
CA ARG A 159 18.57 19.13 -3.34
C ARG A 159 19.42 18.08 -4.02
N ALA A 160 18.99 16.83 -3.92
CA ALA A 160 19.59 15.68 -4.59
C ALA A 160 18.56 15.01 -5.50
N ARG A 161 19.00 14.53 -6.66
CA ARG A 161 18.17 13.75 -7.57
C ARG A 161 18.18 12.30 -7.10
N VAL A 162 16.99 11.72 -6.89
CA VAL A 162 16.84 10.34 -6.40
C VAL A 162 16.54 9.38 -7.54
N ALA A 163 15.62 9.76 -8.42
CA ALA A 163 15.18 8.92 -9.54
C ALA A 163 14.75 9.78 -10.74
N ASP A 164 14.93 9.20 -11.93
CA ASP A 164 14.69 9.81 -13.24
C ASP A 164 13.92 8.85 -14.15
N ASP A 165 13.21 9.42 -15.13
CA ASP A 165 12.48 8.71 -16.19
C ASP A 165 11.52 7.61 -15.69
N LEU A 166 10.96 7.80 -14.49
CA LEU A 166 10.05 6.82 -13.89
C LEU A 166 8.66 6.83 -14.55
N ILE A 167 8.07 5.64 -14.64
CA ILE A 167 6.69 5.44 -15.15
C ILE A 167 5.73 5.00 -14.05
N TRP A 168 6.27 4.52 -12.93
CA TRP A 168 5.51 4.14 -11.75
C TRP A 168 6.38 4.35 -10.51
N ALA A 169 5.78 4.81 -9.41
CA ALA A 169 6.42 4.86 -8.10
C ALA A 169 5.44 4.58 -6.97
N GLN A 170 5.91 3.90 -5.93
CA GLN A 170 5.22 3.68 -4.67
C GLN A 170 6.06 4.12 -3.49
N TRP A 171 5.43 4.84 -2.58
CA TRP A 171 5.99 5.18 -1.28
C TRP A 171 5.60 4.15 -0.22
N ASP A 172 6.60 3.56 0.42
CA ASP A 172 6.44 2.81 1.67
C ASP A 172 6.77 3.74 2.83
N MET A 173 5.71 4.18 3.50
CA MET A 173 5.80 5.14 4.60
C MET A 173 6.44 4.55 5.86
N MET A 174 6.26 3.25 6.11
CA MET A 174 6.67 2.61 7.36
C MET A 174 8.18 2.46 7.41
N GLU A 175 8.72 1.85 6.35
CA GLU A 175 10.15 1.62 6.18
C GLU A 175 10.88 2.79 5.51
N GLN A 176 10.14 3.80 5.00
CA GLN A 176 10.68 4.93 4.23
C GLN A 176 11.49 4.46 3.03
N ARG A 177 10.82 3.68 2.16
CA ARG A 177 11.37 3.15 0.92
C ARG A 177 10.61 3.69 -0.27
N LEU A 178 11.35 4.03 -1.33
CA LEU A 178 10.78 4.38 -2.62
C LEU A 178 10.98 3.21 -3.58
N PHE A 179 9.88 2.58 -3.97
CA PHE A 179 9.87 1.64 -5.09
C PHE A 179 9.52 2.41 -6.36
N TYR A 180 10.24 2.19 -7.45
CA TYR A 180 9.93 2.83 -8.73
C TYR A 180 10.33 1.96 -9.92
N ILE A 181 9.65 2.17 -11.04
CA ILE A 181 9.91 1.44 -12.29
C ILE A 181 10.47 2.40 -13.33
N ILE A 182 11.58 2.01 -13.93
CA ILE A 182 12.15 2.67 -15.11
C ILE A 182 11.89 1.78 -16.34
N PRO A 183 11.34 2.32 -17.43
CA PRO A 183 11.24 1.61 -18.70
C PRO A 183 12.63 1.45 -19.32
N LYS A 184 13.01 0.23 -19.72
CA LYS A 184 14.12 -0.01 -20.65
C LYS A 184 13.57 -0.56 -21.96
N GLU A 185 14.36 -0.54 -23.03
CA GLU A 185 13.94 -0.91 -24.39
C GLU A 185 13.26 -2.30 -24.49
N THR A 186 13.65 -3.24 -23.64
CA THR A 186 13.14 -4.63 -23.68
C THR A 186 12.41 -5.07 -22.41
N ARG A 187 12.82 -4.59 -21.23
CA ARG A 187 12.25 -4.97 -19.93
C ARG A 187 12.23 -3.80 -18.96
N SER A 188 11.10 -3.60 -18.30
CA SER A 188 10.98 -2.63 -17.22
C SER A 188 11.85 -3.08 -16.03
N THR A 189 12.44 -2.14 -15.30
CA THR A 189 13.26 -2.45 -14.12
C THR A 189 12.64 -1.82 -12.89
N LEU A 190 12.33 -2.65 -11.89
CA LEU A 190 11.94 -2.21 -10.55
C LEU A 190 13.20 -1.91 -9.74
N LYS A 191 13.24 -0.73 -9.15
CA LYS A 191 14.29 -0.32 -8.21
C LYS A 191 13.67 0.02 -6.86
N CYS A 192 14.43 -0.18 -5.80
CA CYS A 192 14.09 0.28 -4.45
C CYS A 192 15.21 1.14 -3.90
N VAL A 193 14.86 2.32 -3.40
CA VAL A 193 15.76 3.19 -2.64
C VAL A 193 15.29 3.25 -1.19
N GLN A 194 16.20 2.94 -0.27
CA GLN A 194 15.99 3.08 1.17
C GLN A 194 16.50 4.45 1.61
N PHE A 195 15.66 5.19 2.34
CA PHE A 195 16.08 6.41 3.02
C PHE A 195 16.49 6.08 4.45
N TYR A 196 17.75 6.32 4.78
CA TYR A 196 18.27 6.03 6.09
C TYR A 196 18.19 7.25 7.02
N PRO A 197 18.22 7.04 8.34
CA PRO A 197 18.15 8.12 9.32
C PRO A 197 19.39 9.03 9.27
N ASP A 198 20.53 8.50 8.85
CA ASP A 198 21.85 9.17 8.75
C ASP A 198 22.04 10.02 7.49
N GLU A 199 20.94 10.46 6.88
CA GLU A 199 20.91 11.43 5.77
C GLU A 199 21.26 10.89 4.39
N ASN A 200 21.65 9.63 4.30
CA ASN A 200 21.92 9.00 3.01
C ASN A 200 20.72 8.19 2.53
N PHE A 201 20.59 8.10 1.20
CA PHE A 201 19.73 7.12 0.56
C PHE A 201 20.59 6.23 -0.33
N ASN A 202 20.32 4.92 -0.29
CA ASN A 202 20.99 3.96 -1.16
C ASN A 202 19.95 3.17 -1.93
N SER A 203 20.30 2.83 -3.17
CA SER A 203 19.59 1.79 -3.90
C SER A 203 19.93 0.46 -3.23
N ILE A 204 18.90 -0.33 -2.90
CA ILE A 204 19.03 -1.59 -2.16
C ILE A 204 18.60 -2.80 -2.98
N LEU A 205 17.88 -2.56 -4.08
CA LEU A 205 17.27 -3.62 -4.86
C LEU A 205 17.06 -3.18 -6.31
N GLU A 206 17.50 -4.03 -7.24
CA GLU A 206 17.16 -3.95 -8.66
C GLU A 206 16.56 -5.29 -9.12
N SER A 207 15.40 -5.27 -9.78
CA SER A 207 14.76 -6.46 -10.34
C SER A 207 14.22 -6.19 -11.73
N HIS A 208 14.48 -7.09 -12.67
CA HIS A 208 13.90 -7.02 -14.00
C HIS A 208 12.46 -7.55 -13.99
N LEU A 209 11.56 -6.79 -14.60
CA LEU A 209 10.15 -7.15 -14.73
C LEU A 209 9.83 -7.47 -16.19
N ASP A 210 9.20 -8.62 -16.40
CA ASP A 210 8.61 -9.00 -17.69
C ASP A 210 7.21 -8.36 -17.87
N ILE A 211 7.09 -7.07 -17.57
CA ILE A 211 5.84 -6.31 -17.69
C ILE A 211 6.05 -5.16 -18.67
N SER A 212 5.23 -5.12 -19.72
CA SER A 212 5.10 -3.96 -20.60
C SER A 212 4.20 -2.93 -19.93
N VAL A 213 4.78 -1.88 -19.36
CA VAL A 213 4.04 -0.77 -18.78
C VAL A 213 3.90 0.32 -19.83
N ASN A 214 2.70 0.87 -19.99
CA ASN A 214 2.49 1.98 -20.92
C ASN A 214 3.21 3.25 -20.41
N ASN A 215 4.03 3.87 -21.26
CA ASN A 215 4.87 5.02 -20.90
C ASN A 215 4.13 6.37 -20.87
N ALA A 216 2.81 6.38 -21.11
CA ALA A 216 2.03 7.59 -21.34
C ALA A 216 1.93 8.51 -20.10
N GLN A 217 1.71 7.97 -18.91
CA GLN A 217 1.54 8.75 -17.69
C GLN A 217 2.19 8.07 -16.48
N LEU A 218 2.83 8.88 -15.64
CA LEU A 218 3.41 8.42 -14.37
C LEU A 218 2.28 8.02 -13.40
N LYS A 219 2.34 6.80 -12.87
CA LYS A 219 1.43 6.35 -11.79
C LYS A 219 2.12 6.44 -10.43
N LEU A 220 1.48 7.14 -9.49
CA LEU A 220 1.95 7.30 -8.12
C LEU A 220 1.05 6.51 -7.17
N VAL A 221 1.67 5.73 -6.27
CA VAL A 221 0.98 4.94 -5.24
C VAL A 221 1.47 5.39 -3.87
N ASN A 222 0.54 5.67 -2.97
CA ASN A 222 0.81 6.14 -1.59
C ASN A 222 1.54 7.50 -1.49
N PHE A 223 1.36 8.39 -2.46
CA PHE A 223 1.86 9.79 -2.43
C PHE A 223 0.76 10.82 -2.12
N GLY A 224 -0.30 10.38 -1.44
CA GLY A 224 -1.50 11.17 -1.16
C GLY A 224 -2.72 10.78 -2.00
N TYR A 225 -3.77 11.58 -1.88
CA TYR A 225 -5.07 11.34 -2.52
C TYR A 225 -5.10 11.92 -3.94
N ASP A 226 -5.44 11.09 -4.94
CA ASP A 226 -5.72 11.57 -6.30
C ASP A 226 -7.20 11.92 -6.42
N SER A 227 -7.51 13.12 -6.91
CA SER A 227 -8.88 13.52 -7.18
C SER A 227 -9.60 12.54 -8.12
N TRP A 228 -10.90 12.35 -7.89
CA TRP A 228 -11.77 11.50 -8.72
C TRP A 228 -11.71 11.85 -10.21
N GLU A 229 -11.55 13.14 -10.55
CA GLU A 229 -11.46 13.62 -11.93
C GLU A 229 -10.22 13.12 -12.69
N ASP A 230 -9.12 12.80 -11.98
CA ASP A 230 -7.91 12.21 -12.59
C ASP A 230 -8.04 10.68 -12.78
N GLN A 231 -9.03 10.06 -12.14
CA GLN A 231 -9.17 8.60 -12.05
C GLN A 231 -10.06 8.02 -13.16
N GLU A 232 -11.01 8.78 -13.71
CA GLU A 232 -11.80 8.36 -14.89
C GLU A 232 -10.92 8.23 -16.16
N VAL A 233 -9.88 9.05 -16.28
CA VAL A 233 -8.89 8.98 -17.37
C VAL A 233 -7.92 7.80 -17.17
N ALA A 234 -7.75 7.32 -15.95
CA ALA A 234 -6.85 6.23 -15.57
C ALA A 234 -7.44 4.81 -15.72
N SER A 235 -8.60 4.67 -16.37
CA SER A 235 -9.34 3.41 -16.57
C SER A 235 -8.58 2.34 -17.38
N ASN A 236 -7.42 2.67 -17.96
CA ASN A 236 -6.48 1.74 -18.62
C ASN A 236 -5.12 1.61 -17.91
N SER A 237 -4.99 2.07 -16.66
CA SER A 237 -3.70 2.10 -15.95
C SER A 237 -3.37 0.78 -15.25
N LEU A 238 -2.09 0.41 -15.26
CA LEU A 238 -1.56 -0.76 -14.55
C LEU A 238 -1.82 -0.63 -13.05
N ASN A 239 -2.65 -1.49 -12.45
CA ASN A 239 -2.73 -1.56 -10.98
C ASN A 239 -1.54 -2.37 -10.48
N LEU A 240 -0.57 -1.72 -9.83
CA LEU A 240 0.62 -2.38 -9.31
C LEU A 240 0.88 -1.88 -7.90
N GLN A 241 1.15 -2.82 -6.99
CA GLN A 241 1.49 -2.56 -5.60
C GLN A 241 2.61 -3.49 -5.16
N VAL A 242 3.57 -2.97 -4.40
CA VAL A 242 4.65 -3.73 -3.78
C VAL A 242 4.37 -3.84 -2.29
N PHE A 243 4.52 -5.04 -1.73
CA PHE A 243 4.39 -5.26 -0.29
C PHE A 243 5.64 -5.89 0.27
N THR A 244 6.02 -5.40 1.45
CA THR A 244 7.04 -5.97 2.31
C THR A 244 6.38 -6.47 3.60
N SER A 245 6.86 -7.60 4.12
CA SER A 245 6.48 -8.14 5.42
C SER A 245 7.67 -8.07 6.38
N GLU A 246 7.38 -7.96 7.69
CA GLU A 246 8.39 -8.04 8.75
C GLU A 246 9.14 -9.39 8.74
N ALA A 247 8.49 -10.45 8.25
CA ALA A 247 9.10 -11.77 8.06
C ALA A 247 10.10 -11.82 6.87
N GLY A 248 10.35 -10.68 6.20
CA GLY A 248 11.27 -10.59 5.06
C GLY A 248 10.66 -10.95 3.71
N GLY A 249 9.34 -11.11 3.64
CA GLY A 249 8.62 -11.30 2.39
C GLY A 249 8.66 -10.04 1.53
N LEU A 250 9.03 -10.16 0.26
CA LEU A 250 8.92 -9.10 -0.75
C LEU A 250 8.07 -9.61 -1.92
N CYS A 251 6.93 -8.98 -2.16
CA CYS A 251 6.06 -9.34 -3.26
C CYS A 251 5.57 -8.11 -4.04
N MET A 252 5.34 -8.32 -5.33
CA MET A 252 4.76 -7.31 -6.21
C MET A 252 3.48 -7.88 -6.82
N CYS A 253 2.36 -7.23 -6.55
CA CYS A 253 1.06 -7.58 -7.08
C CYS A 253 0.73 -6.65 -8.24
N HIS A 254 0.17 -7.20 -9.31
CA HIS A 254 -0.47 -6.38 -10.31
C HIS A 254 -1.76 -6.98 -10.85
N SER A 255 -2.69 -6.13 -11.27
CA SER A 255 -3.84 -6.53 -12.08
C SER A 255 -3.84 -5.78 -13.41
N LEU A 256 -4.15 -6.52 -14.47
CA LEU A 256 -4.32 -5.98 -15.82
C LEU A 256 -5.79 -6.17 -16.19
N PRO A 257 -6.44 -5.16 -16.80
CA PRO A 257 -7.76 -5.37 -17.37
C PRO A 257 -7.69 -6.52 -18.37
N SER A 258 -8.56 -7.52 -18.21
CA SER A 258 -8.62 -8.64 -19.16
C SER A 258 -9.36 -8.22 -20.43
N ASP A 259 -8.82 -8.60 -21.58
CA ASP A 259 -9.51 -8.46 -22.88
C ASP A 259 -10.68 -9.46 -23.00
N THR A 260 -10.63 -10.56 -22.24
CA THR A 260 -11.67 -11.59 -22.22
C THR A 260 -12.84 -11.17 -21.31
N PRO A 261 -14.07 -11.02 -21.84
CA PRO A 261 -15.23 -10.66 -21.02
C PRO A 261 -15.53 -11.74 -19.98
N GLY A 262 -15.67 -11.33 -18.71
CA GLY A 262 -16.03 -12.25 -17.61
C GLY A 262 -14.85 -12.95 -16.95
N GLU A 263 -13.61 -12.63 -17.34
CA GLU A 263 -12.42 -13.11 -16.65
C GLU A 263 -11.64 -11.96 -16.05
N ILE A 264 -11.04 -12.20 -14.89
CA ILE A 264 -10.13 -11.27 -14.25
C ILE A 264 -8.79 -11.94 -14.07
N ARG A 265 -7.73 -11.26 -14.49
CA ARG A 265 -6.37 -11.73 -14.36
C ARG A 265 -5.56 -10.81 -13.46
N TYR A 266 -4.94 -11.38 -12.45
CA TYR A 266 -3.96 -10.69 -11.63
C TYR A 266 -2.76 -11.60 -11.37
N SER A 267 -1.61 -11.00 -11.06
CA SER A 267 -0.37 -11.72 -10.86
C SER A 267 0.33 -11.23 -9.61
N MET A 268 1.00 -12.16 -8.94
CA MET A 268 1.77 -11.92 -7.74
C MET A 268 3.18 -12.45 -7.94
N TYR A 269 4.16 -11.55 -7.89
CA TYR A 269 5.57 -11.85 -8.04
C TYR A 269 6.15 -12.00 -6.65
N PHE A 270 6.58 -13.20 -6.31
CA PHE A 270 7.29 -13.47 -5.07
C PHE A 270 8.77 -13.21 -5.33
N LEU A 271 9.15 -11.93 -5.38
CA LEU A 271 10.50 -11.49 -5.73
C LEU A 271 11.56 -12.16 -4.84
N HIS A 272 11.26 -12.35 -3.56
CA HIS A 272 12.14 -13.04 -2.61
C HIS A 272 12.28 -14.57 -2.84
N LYS A 273 11.39 -15.20 -3.62
CA LYS A 273 11.44 -16.63 -3.96
C LYS A 273 11.81 -16.93 -5.41
N GLY A 274 11.75 -15.93 -6.30
CA GLY A 274 12.16 -16.10 -7.70
C GLY A 274 11.11 -16.78 -8.58
N TYR A 275 9.82 -16.63 -8.27
CA TYR A 275 8.74 -16.99 -9.18
C TYR A 275 7.56 -16.01 -9.10
N ASN A 276 6.70 -16.05 -10.10
CA ASN A 276 5.41 -15.38 -10.09
C ASN A 276 4.28 -16.42 -10.09
N LYS A 277 3.10 -15.99 -9.66
CA LYS A 277 1.85 -16.72 -9.87
C LYS A 277 0.83 -15.82 -10.53
N THR A 278 0.28 -16.26 -11.66
CA THR A 278 -0.80 -15.58 -12.37
C THR A 278 -2.10 -16.34 -12.12
N PHE A 279 -3.07 -15.63 -11.54
CA PHE A 279 -4.39 -16.15 -11.25
C PHE A 279 -5.38 -15.62 -12.28
N THR A 280 -6.16 -16.53 -12.88
CA THR A 280 -7.27 -16.19 -13.77
C THR A 280 -8.57 -16.66 -13.12
N VAL A 281 -9.43 -15.70 -12.80
CA VAL A 281 -10.71 -15.92 -12.11
C VAL A 281 -11.85 -15.80 -13.12
N SER A 282 -12.66 -16.85 -13.23
CA SER A 282 -13.87 -16.84 -14.06
C SER A 282 -15.05 -16.32 -13.24
N LEU A 283 -15.66 -15.22 -13.67
CA LEU A 283 -16.84 -14.64 -13.01
C LEU A 283 -18.13 -15.29 -13.52
N GLU A 284 -18.89 -15.91 -12.63
CA GLU A 284 -20.25 -16.34 -12.93
C GLU A 284 -21.19 -15.10 -12.89
N ARG A 285 -21.81 -14.80 -14.04
CA ARG A 285 -22.78 -13.71 -14.34
C ARG A 285 -22.28 -12.27 -14.56
N THR A 286 -22.74 -11.76 -15.71
CA THR A 286 -22.81 -10.36 -16.15
C THR A 286 -23.78 -9.55 -15.30
N GLU A 287 -23.38 -9.18 -14.10
CA GLU A 287 -23.95 -8.00 -13.44
C GLU A 287 -23.02 -6.81 -13.74
N THR A 288 -23.63 -5.71 -14.18
CA THR A 288 -22.98 -4.46 -14.61
C THR A 288 -22.36 -3.73 -13.42
N HIS A 289 -21.31 -4.30 -12.83
CA HIS A 289 -20.49 -3.58 -11.86
C HIS A 289 -19.38 -2.82 -12.59
N GLN A 290 -19.26 -1.53 -12.27
CA GLN A 290 -18.34 -0.59 -12.93
C GLN A 290 -16.86 -0.85 -12.58
N LEU A 291 -16.59 -1.48 -11.43
CA LEU A 291 -15.23 -1.77 -10.96
C LEU A 291 -14.72 -3.08 -11.56
N LYS A 292 -13.63 -2.98 -12.34
CA LYS A 292 -12.91 -4.12 -12.93
C LYS A 292 -11.51 -4.32 -12.35
N GLU A 293 -11.11 -3.48 -11.40
CA GLU A 293 -9.76 -3.43 -10.85
C GLU A 293 -9.70 -4.17 -9.52
N VAL A 294 -8.76 -5.11 -9.38
CA VAL A 294 -8.55 -5.90 -8.16
C VAL A 294 -7.78 -5.06 -7.16
N ALA A 295 -8.34 -4.77 -6.00
CA ALA A 295 -7.64 -4.12 -4.91
C ALA A 295 -6.70 -5.13 -4.22
N PHE A 296 -5.50 -4.67 -3.86
CA PHE A 296 -4.57 -5.46 -3.06
C PHE A 296 -4.45 -4.87 -1.65
N MET A 297 -4.38 -5.73 -0.64
CA MET A 297 -4.22 -5.32 0.76
C MET A 297 -3.15 -6.16 1.42
N ASN A 298 -2.24 -5.51 2.13
CA ASN A 298 -1.23 -6.19 2.95
C ASN A 298 -1.82 -6.51 4.32
N LEU A 299 -1.93 -7.79 4.66
CA LEU A 299 -2.37 -8.31 5.96
C LEU A 299 -1.23 -9.08 6.64
N ASP A 300 0.01 -8.60 6.43
CA ASP A 300 1.27 -9.13 6.92
C ASP A 300 1.63 -10.50 6.30
N TYR A 301 1.26 -11.61 6.93
CA TYR A 301 1.47 -12.97 6.42
C TYR A 301 0.64 -13.29 5.16
N TYR A 302 -0.40 -12.50 4.91
CA TYR A 302 -1.30 -12.66 3.78
C TYR A 302 -1.36 -11.38 2.96
N VAL A 303 -1.46 -11.54 1.65
CA VAL A 303 -1.93 -10.49 0.75
C VAL A 303 -3.31 -10.84 0.25
N ALA A 304 -4.25 -9.92 0.43
CA ALA A 304 -5.59 -10.08 -0.09
C ALA A 304 -5.69 -9.47 -1.49
N ALA A 305 -6.06 -10.27 -2.48
CA ALA A 305 -6.55 -9.80 -3.77
C ALA A 305 -8.09 -9.78 -3.70
N TYR A 306 -8.67 -8.58 -3.67
CA TYR A 306 -10.08 -8.37 -3.42
C TYR A 306 -10.71 -7.61 -4.59
N LEU A 307 -11.80 -8.17 -5.13
CA LEU A 307 -12.69 -7.41 -6.00
C LEU A 307 -14.05 -7.29 -5.30
N PRO A 308 -14.45 -6.07 -4.88
CA PRO A 308 -15.68 -5.83 -4.14
C PRO A 308 -16.90 -6.47 -4.80
N GLY A 309 -17.64 -7.27 -4.00
CA GLY A 309 -18.85 -7.97 -4.45
C GLY A 309 -18.62 -9.17 -5.36
N ARG A 310 -17.37 -9.55 -5.65
CA ARG A 310 -17.04 -10.69 -6.54
C ARG A 310 -16.28 -11.80 -5.82
N PHE A 311 -15.05 -11.50 -5.39
CA PHE A 311 -14.19 -12.49 -4.76
C PHE A 311 -13.21 -11.85 -3.79
N LEU A 312 -12.75 -12.66 -2.83
CA LEU A 312 -11.66 -12.38 -1.93
C LEU A 312 -10.68 -13.55 -1.99
N HIS A 313 -9.45 -13.28 -2.43
CA HIS A 313 -8.37 -14.26 -2.43
C HIS A 313 -7.32 -13.87 -1.41
N LEU A 314 -7.15 -14.63 -0.33
CA LEU A 314 -6.07 -14.45 0.63
C LEU A 314 -4.90 -15.36 0.24
N LEU A 315 -3.77 -14.77 -0.12
CA LEU A 315 -2.57 -15.46 -0.55
C LEU A 315 -1.51 -15.39 0.54
N ASN A 316 -1.02 -16.54 0.98
CA ASN A 316 0.09 -16.60 1.93
C ASN A 316 1.40 -16.22 1.23
N VAL A 317 2.10 -15.20 1.75
CA VAL A 317 3.35 -14.71 1.16
C VAL A 317 4.60 -15.44 1.63
N GLU A 318 4.58 -16.14 2.76
CA GLU A 318 5.72 -16.90 3.27
C GLU A 318 5.88 -18.26 2.57
N HIS A 319 4.75 -18.89 2.28
CA HIS A 319 4.66 -20.23 1.69
C HIS A 319 3.87 -20.22 0.37
N PRO A 320 4.33 -19.51 -0.66
CA PRO A 320 3.50 -19.30 -1.84
C PRO A 320 3.42 -20.54 -2.74
N ASP A 321 4.37 -21.47 -2.63
CA ASP A 321 4.40 -22.71 -3.43
C ASP A 321 3.19 -23.62 -3.17
N MET A 322 2.52 -23.40 -2.05
CA MET A 322 1.54 -24.32 -1.52
C MET A 322 0.13 -23.72 -1.63
N LEU A 323 -0.65 -24.19 -2.60
CA LEU A 323 -1.97 -23.65 -2.90
C LEU A 323 -3.00 -23.86 -1.78
N CYS A 324 -2.81 -24.88 -0.93
CA CYS A 324 -3.70 -25.18 0.20
C CYS A 324 -3.74 -24.08 1.27
N TYR A 325 -2.82 -23.12 1.26
CA TYR A 325 -2.82 -21.98 2.18
C TYR A 325 -3.58 -20.77 1.63
N SER A 326 -4.07 -20.86 0.39
CA SER A 326 -4.76 -19.76 -0.24
C SER A 326 -6.27 -19.89 -0.04
N PHE A 327 -6.91 -18.87 0.56
CA PHE A 327 -8.37 -18.82 0.59
C PHE A 327 -8.86 -18.19 -0.70
N PHE A 328 -9.84 -18.82 -1.34
CA PHE A 328 -10.60 -18.18 -2.39
C PHE A 328 -12.07 -18.23 -2.04
N LEU A 329 -12.61 -17.07 -1.68
CA LEU A 329 -14.00 -16.89 -1.28
C LEU A 329 -14.74 -16.12 -2.37
N THR A 330 -16.01 -16.48 -2.58
CA THR A 330 -16.91 -15.86 -3.57
C THR A 330 -18.28 -15.61 -2.96
N GLY A 331 -19.05 -14.68 -3.52
CA GLY A 331 -20.42 -14.41 -3.05
C GLY A 331 -20.44 -13.72 -1.68
N GLU A 332 -21.31 -14.18 -0.77
CA GLU A 332 -21.44 -13.60 0.58
C GLU A 332 -20.17 -13.79 1.42
N ASP A 333 -19.49 -14.94 1.28
CA ASP A 333 -18.28 -15.25 2.04
C ASP A 333 -17.08 -14.37 1.63
N ALA A 334 -17.15 -13.74 0.45
CA ALA A 334 -16.13 -12.80 -0.03
C ALA A 334 -16.31 -11.37 0.51
N ARG A 335 -17.43 -11.07 1.17
CA ARG A 335 -17.76 -9.70 1.56
C ARG A 335 -16.88 -9.23 2.72
N VAL A 336 -16.18 -8.13 2.50
CA VAL A 336 -15.48 -7.40 3.56
C VAL A 336 -16.42 -6.33 4.11
N ASP A 337 -17.22 -6.68 5.12
CA ASP A 337 -18.17 -5.85 5.87
C ASP A 337 -18.60 -4.52 5.18
N MET A 338 -18.06 -3.38 5.64
CA MET A 338 -18.41 -2.02 5.20
C MET A 338 -17.85 -1.64 3.80
N LEU A 339 -17.00 -2.47 3.20
CA LEU A 339 -16.28 -2.19 1.95
C LEU A 339 -17.00 -2.78 0.74
N GLN A 340 -18.26 -2.39 0.55
CA GLN A 340 -19.09 -2.84 -0.55
C GLN A 340 -19.09 -1.80 -1.68
N ASN A 341 -18.73 -2.24 -2.89
CA ASN A 341 -18.73 -1.42 -4.11
C ASN A 341 -17.87 -0.14 -4.04
N CYS A 342 -16.78 -0.13 -3.26
CA CYS A 342 -15.89 1.01 -3.13
C CYS A 342 -14.54 0.79 -3.82
N PHE A 343 -13.92 1.89 -4.25
CA PHE A 343 -12.53 1.93 -4.69
C PHE A 343 -11.63 2.04 -3.46
N ILE A 344 -10.77 1.03 -3.29
CA ILE A 344 -9.99 0.80 -2.09
C ILE A 344 -8.51 1.01 -2.40
N ARG A 345 -7.81 1.73 -1.50
CA ARG A 345 -6.35 1.79 -1.47
C ARG A 345 -5.84 1.29 -0.12
N SER A 346 -4.70 0.60 -0.10
CA SER A 346 -4.05 0.15 1.13
C SER A 346 -2.72 0.89 1.31
N PRO A 347 -2.73 2.09 1.93
CA PRO A 347 -1.53 2.92 2.04
C PRO A 347 -0.53 2.39 3.08
N ILE A 348 -1.04 1.67 4.09
CA ILE A 348 -0.30 1.16 5.26
C ILE A 348 -0.74 -0.30 5.46
N PRO A 349 0.14 -1.18 5.97
CA PRO A 349 -0.25 -2.54 6.35
C PRO A 349 -1.53 -2.57 7.20
N SER A 350 -2.37 -3.56 6.95
CA SER A 350 -3.64 -3.81 7.66
C SER A 350 -4.60 -2.63 7.66
N THR A 351 -4.48 -1.73 6.68
CA THR A 351 -5.29 -0.51 6.59
C THR A 351 -5.83 -0.31 5.18
N VAL A 352 -7.08 0.13 5.07
CA VAL A 352 -7.78 0.41 3.82
C VAL A 352 -8.42 1.79 3.87
N LEU A 353 -8.18 2.59 2.84
CA LEU A 353 -8.87 3.84 2.57
C LEU A 353 -10.00 3.58 1.56
N ASP A 354 -11.23 3.83 1.99
CA ASP A 354 -12.37 3.98 1.08
C ASP A 354 -12.29 5.37 0.44
N CYS A 355 -11.99 5.41 -0.86
CA CYS A 355 -11.82 6.66 -1.58
C CYS A 355 -13.14 7.40 -1.82
N HIS A 356 -14.30 6.73 -1.76
CA HIS A 356 -15.59 7.40 -1.96
C HIS A 356 -16.02 8.17 -0.72
N VAL A 357 -15.81 7.56 0.46
CA VAL A 357 -16.23 8.13 1.75
C VAL A 357 -15.11 8.95 2.40
N GLY A 358 -13.85 8.69 2.04
CA GLY A 358 -12.68 9.26 2.71
C GLY A 358 -12.44 8.66 4.10
N SER A 359 -12.94 7.44 4.33
CA SER A 359 -12.85 6.74 5.60
C SER A 359 -11.69 5.73 5.58
N LEU A 360 -10.89 5.75 6.64
CA LEU A 360 -9.82 4.80 6.86
C LEU A 360 -10.29 3.68 7.80
N TYR A 361 -10.08 2.43 7.41
CA TYR A 361 -10.46 1.24 8.14
C TYR A 361 -9.23 0.41 8.46
N THR A 362 -9.17 -0.14 9.67
CA THR A 362 -8.24 -1.23 10.00
C THR A 362 -8.87 -2.55 9.58
N VAL A 363 -8.10 -3.37 8.85
CA VAL A 363 -8.53 -4.66 8.34
C VAL A 363 -7.72 -5.75 9.02
N THR A 364 -8.40 -6.72 9.61
CA THR A 364 -7.78 -7.88 10.26
C THR A 364 -8.52 -9.15 9.88
N ILE A 365 -7.81 -10.28 9.90
CA ILE A 365 -8.43 -11.59 9.75
C ILE A 365 -9.06 -11.95 11.09
N SER A 366 -10.34 -12.32 11.09
CA SER A 366 -11.07 -12.66 12.32
C SER A 366 -10.92 -14.13 12.68
N ALA A 367 -10.45 -14.43 13.89
CA ALA A 367 -10.31 -15.80 14.38
C ALA A 367 -11.66 -16.55 14.40
N SER A 368 -12.74 -15.86 14.77
CA SER A 368 -14.08 -16.46 14.78
C SER A 368 -14.58 -16.78 13.38
N ALA A 369 -14.29 -15.94 12.38
CA ALA A 369 -14.65 -16.19 11.00
C ALA A 369 -13.86 -17.38 10.41
N VAL A 370 -12.57 -17.47 10.71
CA VAL A 370 -11.73 -18.61 10.29
C VAL A 370 -12.21 -19.93 10.91
N LEU A 371 -12.54 -19.94 12.20
CA LEU A 371 -13.13 -21.11 12.86
C LEU A 371 -14.50 -21.45 12.27
N GLN A 372 -15.35 -20.45 11.99
CA GLN A 372 -16.63 -20.69 11.32
C GLN A 372 -16.45 -21.32 9.93
N LEU A 373 -15.47 -20.88 9.14
CA LEU A 373 -15.14 -21.50 7.85
C LEU A 373 -14.67 -22.95 8.02
N LEU A 374 -13.84 -23.22 9.03
CA LEU A 374 -13.40 -24.58 9.36
C LEU A 374 -14.59 -25.51 9.69
N HIS A 375 -15.56 -25.02 10.47
CA HIS A 375 -16.74 -25.80 10.86
C HIS A 375 -17.80 -25.93 9.74
N SER A 376 -18.04 -24.87 8.97
CA SER A 376 -19.19 -24.77 8.07
C SER A 376 -18.89 -25.05 6.60
N SER A 377 -17.63 -24.92 6.17
CA SER A 377 -17.27 -25.16 4.78
C SER A 377 -17.54 -26.62 4.39
N LYS A 378 -17.95 -26.82 3.14
CA LYS A 378 -18.14 -28.13 2.53
C LYS A 378 -16.92 -28.59 1.74
N ARG A 379 -15.95 -27.70 1.47
CA ARG A 379 -14.78 -27.99 0.65
C ARG A 379 -13.58 -28.23 1.54
N ASP A 380 -12.90 -29.34 1.31
CA ASP A 380 -11.69 -29.65 2.07
C ASP A 380 -10.57 -28.63 1.84
N SER A 381 -10.47 -28.02 0.66
CA SER A 381 -9.50 -26.95 0.38
C SER A 381 -9.71 -25.73 1.29
N GLU A 382 -10.96 -25.34 1.52
CA GLU A 382 -11.31 -24.21 2.40
C GLU A 382 -11.09 -24.57 3.87
N ARG A 383 -11.42 -25.81 4.28
CA ARG A 383 -11.15 -26.31 5.63
C ARG A 383 -9.64 -26.35 5.93
N LEU A 384 -8.85 -26.83 4.98
CA LEU A 384 -7.39 -26.90 5.10
C LEU A 384 -6.76 -25.51 5.16
N ALA A 385 -7.18 -24.59 4.28
CA ALA A 385 -6.76 -23.19 4.34
C ALA A 385 -7.15 -22.54 5.69
N ALA A 386 -8.37 -22.80 6.18
CA ALA A 386 -8.84 -22.34 7.48
C ALA A 386 -7.98 -22.87 8.63
N LEU A 387 -7.69 -24.17 8.65
CA LEU A 387 -6.83 -24.80 9.64
C LEU A 387 -5.44 -24.16 9.65
N HIS A 388 -4.82 -24.00 8.49
CA HIS A 388 -3.49 -23.44 8.41
C HIS A 388 -3.43 -21.95 8.75
N CYS A 389 -4.41 -21.17 8.29
CA CYS A 389 -4.53 -19.77 8.70
C CYS A 389 -4.73 -19.62 10.20
N ALA A 390 -5.56 -20.49 10.80
CA ALA A 390 -5.78 -20.51 12.24
C ALA A 390 -4.45 -20.70 13.00
N LEU A 391 -3.62 -21.63 12.54
CA LEU A 391 -2.34 -21.98 13.16
C LEU A 391 -1.22 -20.96 12.88
N LEU A 392 -1.13 -20.41 11.67
CA LEU A 392 -0.05 -19.48 11.28
C LEU A 392 -0.33 -18.06 11.76
N HIS A 393 -1.54 -17.55 11.50
CA HIS A 393 -1.82 -16.12 11.63
C HIS A 393 -2.15 -15.68 13.06
N PHE A 394 -2.92 -16.48 13.82
CA PHE A 394 -3.36 -16.06 15.16
C PHE A 394 -2.33 -16.31 16.25
N HIS A 395 -1.19 -16.92 15.90
CA HIS A 395 -0.21 -17.48 16.82
C HIS A 395 -0.86 -18.39 17.89
N HIS A 396 -0.06 -19.17 18.62
CA HIS A 396 -0.58 -20.24 19.47
C HIS A 396 -1.38 -19.72 20.68
N THR A 397 -2.69 -19.55 20.53
CA THR A 397 -3.60 -19.39 21.67
C THR A 397 -4.14 -20.77 22.05
N GLN A 398 -3.97 -21.15 23.32
CA GLN A 398 -4.41 -22.46 23.83
C GLN A 398 -5.92 -22.71 23.56
N ASP A 399 -6.72 -21.65 23.50
CA ASP A 399 -8.16 -21.75 23.28
C ASP A 399 -8.53 -21.99 21.81
N LEU A 400 -7.73 -21.48 20.86
CA LEU A 400 -7.91 -21.77 19.44
C LEU A 400 -7.53 -23.22 19.14
N GLU A 401 -6.40 -23.71 19.68
CA GLU A 401 -5.99 -25.11 19.54
C GLU A 401 -7.02 -26.07 20.13
N LYS A 402 -7.60 -25.77 21.29
CA LYS A 402 -8.71 -26.57 21.85
C LYS A 402 -9.91 -26.65 20.92
N GLN A 403 -10.29 -25.53 20.30
CA GLN A 403 -11.42 -25.49 19.36
C GLN A 403 -11.13 -26.30 18.09
N ILE A 404 -9.90 -26.24 17.58
CA ILE A 404 -9.47 -27.07 16.43
C ILE A 404 -9.49 -28.55 16.81
N ILE A 405 -8.95 -28.92 17.98
CA ILE A 405 -8.96 -30.31 18.47
C ILE A 405 -10.40 -30.82 18.63
N TRP A 406 -11.30 -29.96 19.13
CA TRP A 406 -12.71 -30.29 19.27
C TRP A 406 -13.36 -30.52 17.90
N TRP A 407 -13.10 -29.64 16.92
CA TRP A 407 -13.53 -29.83 15.53
C TRP A 407 -13.02 -31.15 14.93
N ILE A 408 -11.73 -31.47 15.08
CA ILE A 408 -11.16 -32.73 14.58
C ILE A 408 -11.90 -33.92 15.20
N SER A 409 -12.15 -33.88 16.52
CA SER A 409 -12.82 -34.94 17.27
C SER A 409 -14.25 -35.19 16.80
N GLU A 410 -14.99 -34.13 16.44
CA GLU A 410 -16.34 -34.24 15.90
C GLU A 410 -16.38 -34.76 14.45
N ASN A 411 -15.30 -34.54 13.68
CA ASN A 411 -15.24 -34.85 12.26
C ASN A 411 -14.41 -36.10 11.91
N LEU A 412 -13.98 -36.90 12.90
CA LEU A 412 -13.18 -38.13 12.72
C LEU A 412 -13.78 -39.15 11.74
N SER A 413 -15.09 -39.09 11.48
CA SER A 413 -15.81 -40.02 10.60
C SER A 413 -16.07 -39.47 9.19
N MET A 414 -15.67 -38.23 8.88
CA MET A 414 -15.83 -37.65 7.56
C MET A 414 -14.69 -38.06 6.62
N TYR A 415 -15.04 -38.36 5.37
CA TYR A 415 -14.05 -38.55 4.31
C TYR A 415 -13.51 -37.19 3.89
N HIS A 416 -12.35 -36.84 4.42
CA HIS A 416 -11.55 -35.73 3.96
C HIS A 416 -10.52 -36.20 2.95
N SER A 417 -10.18 -35.32 2.03
CA SER A 417 -9.07 -35.51 1.10
C SER A 417 -7.69 -35.40 1.78
N PHE A 418 -7.64 -34.99 3.04
CA PHE A 418 -6.45 -34.95 3.90
C PHE A 418 -6.74 -35.50 5.31
N ASP A 419 -5.72 -35.85 6.10
CA ASP A 419 -5.87 -36.25 7.51
C ASP A 419 -5.77 -35.02 8.45
N PRO A 420 -6.87 -34.59 9.10
CA PRO A 420 -6.86 -33.40 9.95
C PRO A 420 -5.96 -33.53 11.19
N ILE A 421 -5.78 -34.73 11.73
CA ILE A 421 -4.91 -34.96 12.90
C ILE A 421 -3.46 -34.78 12.46
N GLN A 422 -3.07 -35.43 11.36
CA GLN A 422 -1.72 -35.34 10.83
C GLN A 422 -1.37 -33.89 10.49
N GLU A 423 -2.25 -33.19 9.77
CA GLU A 423 -2.04 -31.79 9.40
C GLU A 423 -1.92 -30.88 10.63
N PHE A 424 -2.81 -31.05 11.62
CA PHE A 424 -2.74 -30.27 12.85
C PHE A 424 -1.41 -30.47 13.59
N ILE A 425 -0.93 -31.71 13.70
CA ILE A 425 0.34 -32.00 14.37
C ILE A 425 1.52 -31.36 13.64
N ILE A 426 1.59 -31.52 12.31
CA ILE A 426 2.71 -31.01 11.51
C ILE A 426 2.71 -29.48 11.50
N ALA A 427 1.58 -28.86 11.18
CA ALA A 427 1.46 -27.41 11.12
C ALA A 427 1.66 -26.76 12.50
N SER A 428 1.10 -27.34 13.57
CA SER A 428 1.32 -26.84 14.93
C SER A 428 2.78 -26.98 15.37
N LEU A 429 3.45 -28.10 15.07
CA LEU A 429 4.86 -28.29 15.36
C LEU A 429 5.73 -27.27 14.61
N TYR A 430 5.47 -27.09 13.31
CA TYR A 430 6.17 -26.13 12.47
C TYR A 430 6.04 -24.71 13.04
N CYS A 431 4.81 -24.25 13.31
CA CYS A 431 4.55 -22.92 13.84
C CYS A 431 5.20 -22.67 15.21
N ARG A 432 5.39 -23.72 16.04
CA ARG A 432 6.08 -23.59 17.33
C ARG A 432 7.59 -23.52 17.21
N THR A 433 8.17 -24.28 16.29
CA THR A 433 9.61 -24.51 16.23
C THR A 433 10.35 -23.56 15.30
N CYS A 434 9.73 -23.18 14.18
CA CYS A 434 10.38 -22.33 13.17
C CYS A 434 10.64 -20.90 13.63
N PRO A 435 9.77 -20.23 14.42
CA PRO A 435 10.08 -18.91 14.97
C PRO A 435 11.27 -18.92 15.94
N GLU A 436 11.53 -20.04 16.62
CA GLU A 436 12.59 -20.14 17.65
C GLU A 436 13.97 -20.40 17.05
N THR A 437 14.05 -20.82 15.78
CA THR A 437 15.29 -21.35 15.20
C THR A 437 15.43 -21.05 13.71
N HIS A 438 16.48 -20.31 13.34
CA HIS A 438 16.76 -19.99 11.94
C HIS A 438 17.06 -21.23 11.09
N ASN A 439 16.45 -21.31 9.90
CA ASN A 439 16.58 -22.38 8.91
C ASN A 439 15.85 -23.70 9.20
N LEU A 440 15.09 -23.82 10.31
CA LEU A 440 14.28 -25.02 10.54
C LEU A 440 13.07 -25.12 9.59
N ASP A 441 12.64 -23.99 9.04
CA ASP A 441 11.66 -23.89 7.94
C ASP A 441 12.07 -24.67 6.69
N LYS A 442 13.38 -24.87 6.49
CA LYS A 442 13.93 -25.67 5.37
C LYS A 442 13.96 -27.17 5.65
N LEU A 443 13.82 -27.57 6.92
CA LEU A 443 13.93 -28.97 7.37
C LEU A 443 12.57 -29.57 7.72
N LEU A 444 11.70 -28.78 8.35
CA LEU A 444 10.37 -29.21 8.75
C LEU A 444 9.36 -28.83 7.66
N PRO A 445 8.59 -29.81 7.14
CA PRO A 445 7.49 -29.48 6.27
C PRO A 445 6.39 -28.79 7.07
N TYR A 446 5.76 -27.77 6.48
CA TYR A 446 4.62 -27.09 7.11
C TYR A 446 3.30 -27.86 6.94
N THR A 447 3.20 -28.76 5.95
CA THR A 447 2.06 -29.64 5.70
C THR A 447 2.54 -31.02 5.26
N SER A 448 1.72 -32.06 5.45
CA SER A 448 2.00 -33.37 4.84
C SER A 448 1.67 -33.44 3.34
N LEU A 449 1.01 -32.41 2.81
CA LEU A 449 0.41 -32.41 1.47
C LEU A 449 1.27 -31.68 0.44
N LEU A 450 2.48 -32.18 0.20
CA LEU A 450 3.47 -31.56 -0.71
C LEU A 450 2.97 -31.39 -2.16
N ASP A 451 2.15 -32.33 -2.64
CA ASP A 451 1.64 -32.35 -4.01
C ASP A 451 0.12 -32.08 -4.07
N TRP A 452 -0.41 -31.21 -3.20
CA TRP A 452 -1.83 -30.88 -3.24
C TRP A 452 -2.21 -30.07 -4.47
N ILE A 453 -2.62 -30.75 -5.54
CA ILE A 453 -3.19 -30.15 -6.76
C ILE A 453 -4.70 -29.92 -6.58
N GLY A 454 -5.10 -29.44 -5.41
CA GLY A 454 -6.50 -29.08 -5.16
C GLY A 454 -6.94 -27.99 -6.13
N VAL A 455 -7.87 -28.31 -7.03
CA VAL A 455 -8.45 -27.32 -7.94
C VAL A 455 -9.34 -26.39 -7.11
N ILE A 456 -8.97 -25.10 -7.04
CA ILE A 456 -9.83 -24.06 -6.50
C ILE A 456 -10.90 -23.77 -7.56
N PRO A 457 -12.20 -24.04 -7.30
CA PRO A 457 -13.24 -23.82 -8.30
C PRO A 457 -13.29 -22.34 -8.73
N GLY A 458 -13.31 -22.10 -10.05
CA GLY A 458 -13.39 -20.75 -10.61
C GLY A 458 -12.05 -20.00 -10.67
N VAL A 459 -10.94 -20.61 -10.24
CA VAL A 459 -9.59 -20.01 -10.31
C VAL A 459 -8.62 -20.97 -10.96
N THR A 460 -7.88 -20.47 -11.94
CA THR A 460 -6.71 -21.16 -12.50
C THR A 460 -5.45 -20.41 -12.11
N CYS A 461 -4.38 -21.14 -11.82
CA CYS A 461 -3.09 -20.59 -11.41
C CYS A 461 -2.00 -21.10 -12.36
N ALA A 462 -1.25 -20.18 -12.95
CA ALA A 462 -0.02 -20.44 -13.67
C ALA A 462 1.17 -19.95 -12.82
N THR A 463 2.29 -20.68 -12.83
CA THR A 463 3.50 -20.30 -12.10
C THR A 463 4.66 -20.22 -13.07
N ASP A 464 5.32 -19.07 -13.14
CA ASP A 464 6.52 -18.87 -13.96
C ASP A 464 7.72 -18.52 -13.09
N ILE A 465 8.90 -19.03 -13.45
CA ILE A 465 10.16 -18.72 -12.77
C ILE A 465 10.63 -17.33 -13.22
N ILE A 466 11.01 -16.48 -12.27
CA ILE A 466 11.54 -15.15 -12.51
C ILE A 466 12.96 -15.04 -11.95
N SER A 467 13.71 -14.03 -12.41
CA SER A 467 15.02 -13.75 -11.85
C SER A 467 14.88 -13.18 -10.44
N LEU A 468 15.73 -13.63 -9.52
CA LEU A 468 15.83 -13.03 -8.20
C LEU A 468 16.35 -11.58 -8.31
N PRO A 469 15.89 -10.67 -7.46
CA PRO A 469 16.43 -9.31 -7.38
C PRO A 469 17.92 -9.32 -7.04
N VAL A 470 18.65 -8.36 -7.61
CA VAL A 470 20.01 -8.03 -7.21
C VAL A 470 19.92 -7.11 -6.00
N LEU A 471 20.52 -7.52 -4.89
CA LEU A 471 20.72 -6.69 -3.71
C LEU A 471 22.05 -5.95 -3.86
N GLU A 472 22.04 -4.63 -3.66
CA GLU A 472 23.22 -3.76 -3.81
C GLU A 472 23.99 -3.54 -2.50
#